data_AF-A0A1F9MQH8-F1
#
_entry.id   AF-A0A1F9MQH8-F1
#
_cell.length_a   1.000
_cell.length_b   1.000
_cell.length_c   1.000
_cell.angle_alpha   90.00
_cell.angle_beta   90.00
_cell.angle_gamma   90.00
#
_symmetry.space_group_name_H-M   'P 1'
#
loop_
_entity.id
_entity.type
_entity.pdbx_description
1 polymer ?
#
loop_
_entity_poly.entity_id
_entity_poly.type
_entity_poly.pdbx_seq_one_letter_code
_entity_poly.pdbx_strand_id
1 'polypeptide(L)' 'MLPRLGKLFPNAIEVLSKPRQEYLTMAYAELGLPKAPAIMAGSTIIIEGRDIDESSLEKVIRHHL' A
#
# COMPACT_ATOMS: atom_id res chain seq x y z
N MET A 1 -5.49 -6.81 -7.79
CA MET A 1 -6.05 -5.81 -6.85
C MET A 1 -6.95 -6.52 -5.86
N LEU A 2 -7.02 -6.04 -4.60
CA LEU A 2 -7.68 -6.66 -3.43
C LEU A 2 -9.20 -6.37 -3.42
N PRO A 3 -10.04 -7.19 -4.07
CA PRO A 3 -11.43 -6.83 -4.34
C PRO A 3 -12.30 -6.97 -3.10
N ARG A 4 -11.91 -7.83 -2.14
CA ARG A 4 -12.64 -8.07 -0.91
C ARG A 4 -12.43 -6.91 0.06
N LEU A 5 -11.18 -6.49 0.26
CA LEU A 5 -10.87 -5.34 1.12
C LEU A 5 -11.53 -4.04 0.63
N GLY A 6 -11.57 -3.79 -0.67
CA GLY A 6 -12.28 -2.63 -1.22
C GLY A 6 -13.79 -2.63 -0.92
N LYS A 7 -14.42 -3.80 -0.76
CA LYS A 7 -15.82 -3.91 -0.32
C LYS A 7 -16.00 -3.71 1.19
N LEU A 8 -15.04 -4.18 1.98
CA LEU A 8 -15.08 -4.06 3.45
C LEU A 8 -14.75 -2.63 3.92
N PHE A 9 -13.89 -1.94 3.18
CA PHE A 9 -13.41 -0.60 3.52
C PHE A 9 -13.46 0.35 2.31
N PRO A 10 -14.65 0.68 1.79
CA PRO A 10 -14.82 1.36 0.51
C PRO A 10 -14.22 2.77 0.42
N ASN A 11 -13.98 3.44 1.57
CA ASN A 11 -13.43 4.80 1.61
C ASN A 11 -12.10 4.89 2.38
N ALA A 12 -11.52 3.75 2.80
CA ALA A 12 -10.31 3.75 3.63
C ALA A 12 -9.05 3.28 2.88
N ILE A 13 -9.18 2.87 1.61
CA ILE A 13 -8.08 2.30 0.83
C ILE A 13 -7.88 3.13 -0.43
N GLU A 14 -6.72 3.76 -0.53
CA GLU A 14 -6.22 4.36 -1.76
C GLU A 14 -5.20 3.42 -2.39
N VAL A 15 -5.29 3.20 -3.71
CA VAL A 15 -4.35 2.33 -4.44
C VAL A 15 -3.59 3.15 -5.48
N LEU A 16 -2.31 3.35 -5.22
CA LEU A 16 -1.38 3.96 -6.17
C LEU A 16 -0.71 2.85 -6.99
N SER A 17 -1.08 2.74 -8.28
CA SER A 17 -0.50 1.76 -9.21
C SER A 17 0.14 2.48 -10.38
N LYS A 18 1.48 2.43 -10.47
CA LYS A 18 2.27 2.98 -11.58
C LYS A 18 2.98 1.87 -12.38
N PRO A 19 3.39 2.13 -13.63
CA PRO A 19 4.30 1.27 -14.36
C PRO A 19 5.59 1.04 -13.59
N ARG A 20 6.15 -0.18 -13.67
CA ARG A 20 7.41 -0.56 -12.99
C ARG A 20 8.53 0.44 -13.25
N GLN A 21 8.63 0.97 -14.47
CA GLN A 21 9.65 1.93 -14.86
C GLN A 21 9.56 3.24 -14.05
N GLU A 22 8.34 3.71 -13.75
CA GLU A 22 8.14 4.93 -12.96
C GLU A 22 8.63 4.77 -11.51
N TYR A 23 8.42 3.59 -10.91
CA TYR A 23 8.92 3.28 -9.56
C TYR A 23 10.44 3.21 -9.47
N LEU A 24 11.14 3.03 -10.60
CA LEU A 24 12.60 2.94 -10.67
C LEU A 24 13.27 4.29 -11.00
N THR A 25 12.48 5.36 -11.13
CA THR A 25 13.01 6.70 -11.41
C THR A 25 13.51 7.39 -10.13
N MET A 26 14.52 8.25 -10.27
CA MET A 26 14.95 9.14 -9.18
C MET A 26 13.80 10.04 -8.69
N ALA A 27 12.92 10.48 -9.60
CA ALA A 27 11.74 11.25 -9.26
C ALA A 27 10.80 10.54 -8.28
N TYR A 28 10.65 9.21 -8.38
CA TYR A 28 9.87 8.45 -7.38
C TYR A 28 10.60 8.33 -6.04
N ALA A 29 11.93 8.17 -6.06
CA ALA A 29 12.74 8.13 -4.84
C ALA A 29 12.68 9.46 -4.06
N GLU A 30 12.58 10.59 -4.76
CA GLU A 30 12.44 11.92 -4.16
C GLU A 30 11.07 12.17 -3.50
N LEU A 31 10.05 11.37 -3.81
CA LEU A 31 8.73 11.47 -3.16
C LEU A 31 8.75 11.01 -1.70
N GLY A 32 9.85 10.38 -1.23
CA GLY A 32 9.95 9.83 0.12
C GLY A 32 8.99 8.68 0.40
N LEU A 33 8.43 8.07 -0.66
CA LEU A 33 7.54 6.93 -0.57
C LEU A 33 8.34 5.62 -0.45
N PRO A 34 7.80 4.62 0.26
CA PRO A 34 8.44 3.32 0.39
C PRO A 34 8.56 2.60 -0.96
N LYS A 35 9.55 1.73 -1.03
CA LYS A 35 9.83 0.86 -2.17
C LYS A 35 8.68 -0.09 -2.43
N ALA A 36 8.07 0.06 -3.61
CA ALA A 36 7.03 -0.84 -4.07
C ALA A 36 7.54 -2.30 -4.19
N PRO A 37 6.70 -3.31 -3.90
CA PRO A 37 5.36 -3.20 -3.32
C PRO A 37 5.41 -2.77 -1.84
N ALA A 38 4.52 -1.84 -1.45
CA ALA A 38 4.47 -1.31 -0.11
C ALA A 38 3.03 -0.95 0.31
N ILE A 39 2.79 -0.94 1.61
CA ILE A 39 1.51 -0.53 2.22
C ILE A 39 1.80 0.44 3.35
N MET A 40 1.07 1.55 3.35
CA MET A 40 1.12 2.57 4.38
C MET A 40 -0.26 2.74 5.02
N ALA A 41 -0.28 2.98 6.34
CA ALA A 41 -1.45 3.43 7.08
C ALA A 41 -1.17 4.86 7.56
N GLY A 42 -1.77 5.85 6.89
CA GLY A 42 -1.41 7.26 7.07
C GLY A 42 0.07 7.49 6.74
N SER A 43 0.87 7.90 7.72
CA SER A 43 2.32 8.12 7.57
C SER A 43 3.19 6.93 7.98
N THR A 44 2.59 5.81 8.41
CA THR A 44 3.33 4.64 8.93
C THR A 44 3.48 3.58 7.85
N ILE A 45 4.72 3.13 7.62
CA ILE A 45 5.02 2.02 6.71
C ILE A 45 4.72 0.69 7.43
N ILE A 46 3.80 -0.09 6.87
CA ILE A 46 3.42 -1.41 7.40
C ILE A 46 4.28 -2.50 6.76
N ILE A 47 4.50 -2.39 5.46
CA ILE A 47 5.26 -3.36 4.67
C ILE A 47 5.92 -2.64 3.49
N GLU A 48 7.12 -3.08 3.13
CA GLU A 48 7.90 -2.54 2.03
C GLU A 48 8.69 -3.67 1.37
N GLY A 49 8.79 -3.64 0.04
CA GLY A 49 9.57 -4.57 -0.77
C GLY A 49 9.08 -6.01 -0.78
N ARG A 50 7.93 -6.31 -0.17
CA ARG A 50 7.32 -7.64 -0.13
C ARG A 50 5.79 -7.56 -0.14
N ASP A 51 5.16 -8.64 -0.56
CA ASP A 51 3.70 -8.78 -0.52
C ASP A 51 3.20 -9.13 0.89
N ILE A 52 1.91 -8.83 1.12
CA ILE A 52 1.16 -9.24 2.31
C ILE A 52 -0.06 -10.06 1.87
N ASP A 53 -0.47 -11.02 2.69
CA ASP A 53 -1.75 -11.68 2.48
C ASP A 53 -2.93 -10.77 2.88
N GLU A 54 -4.08 -10.97 2.22
CA GLU A 54 -5.26 -10.12 2.41
C GLU A 54 -5.83 -10.19 3.84
N SER A 55 -5.66 -11.31 4.54
CA SER A 55 -6.15 -11.49 5.93
C SER A 55 -5.30 -10.70 6.93
N SER A 56 -3.99 -10.73 6.78
CA SER A 56 -3.06 -9.92 7.58
C SER A 56 -3.26 -8.44 7.33
N LEU A 57 -3.46 -8.04 6.06
CA LEU A 57 -3.77 -6.66 5.72
C LEU A 57 -5.09 -6.19 6.33
N GLU A 58 -6.14 -7.02 6.33
CA GLU A 58 -7.40 -6.70 7.00
C GLU A 58 -7.20 -6.41 8.48
N LYS A 59 -6.39 -7.22 9.19
CA LYS A 59 -6.10 -7.01 10.61
C LYS A 59 -5.40 -5.67 10.86
N VAL A 60 -4.45 -5.30 10.00
CA VAL A 60 -3.75 -4.02 10.11
C VAL A 60 -4.73 -2.86 9.92
N ILE A 61 -5.59 -2.93 8.90
CA ILE A 61 -6.61 -1.89 8.65
C ILE A 61 -7.52 -1.75 9.88
N ARG A 62 -8.02 -2.85 10.45
CA ARG A 62 -8.87 -2.84 11.64
C ARG A 62 -8.18 -2.32 12.91
N HIS A 63 -6.85 -2.42 12.99
CA HIS A 63 -6.10 -1.88 14.12
C HIS A 63 -5.88 -0.37 14.03
N HIS A 64 -5.89 0.18 12.80
CA HIS A 64 -5.64 1.59 12.54
C HIS A 64 -6.91 2.46 12.42
N LEU A 65 -8.09 1.84 12.26
CA LEU A 65 -9.40 2.50 12.32
C LEU A 65 -9.91 2.58 13.76
#